data_AF-A0A4Q0AGW4-F1
#
_entry.id   AF-A0A4Q0AGW4-F1
#
_cell.length_a   1.000
_cell.length_b   1.000
_cell.length_c   1.000
_cell.angle_alpha   90.00
_cell.angle_beta   90.00
_cell.angle_gamma   90.00
#
_symmetry.space_group_name_H-M   'P 1'
#
loop_
_entity.id
_entity.type
_entity.pdbx_description
1 polymer ?
#
loop_
_entity_poly.entity_id
_entity_poly.type
_entity_poly.pdbx_seq_one_letter_code
_entity_poly.pdbx_strand_id
1 'polypeptide(L)'
;MSSCEIHQERRETMSKFTSFVRRAPKRFSALVAIVAAAIIIPVAVNAYGPERATFTYENPAPYVTFNSITNNPKVGDERNFVRVKEDSTTTTYGKDVTLQPGKTYQVEVYYHNNAASNLNASGVGIAKDVSLRMQMPASIAAGASDTVDGFINSSNANPTSVWDSANLKNGSTGAVALRYVAGSAKVTSNGAVNGATLPDAFLTTGTPLGYDALNGTLPGCNQYAGYVTYKFTVVQPNFTVEKTVSVDGGKTYVKSGATTPGSTVIYKVGYTNTGSTQQDNVTLSDKLPAGVTYVQGSSLIANSKTSGKYEATSDGITTTGLNIGSYAPNGGNAFFKFSAKAPAADTLKCGVNTFTNTARATTSGGYKESSADITITKECVPGTPPPVTPPVTPPELPRTGMSENIVAVIGLGAIVASVAYYIASRRALNQ
;
A
#
# COMPACT_ATOMS: atom_id res chain seq x y z
N MET A 1 30.88 36.06 -46.88
CA MET A 1 30.56 36.38 -45.46
C MET A 1 29.13 35.93 -45.24
N SER A 2 28.98 34.78 -44.61
CA SER A 2 27.90 33.79 -44.82
C SER A 2 27.46 33.17 -43.50
N SER A 3 26.19 32.75 -43.47
CA SER A 3 25.62 31.59 -42.74
C SER A 3 25.57 31.66 -41.20
N CYS A 4 24.46 31.32 -40.51
CA CYS A 4 23.61 30.11 -40.45
C CYS A 4 23.90 29.34 -39.14
N GLU A 5 22.90 28.66 -38.59
CA GLU A 5 22.94 27.74 -37.43
C GLU A 5 23.06 28.46 -36.06
N ILE A 6 22.11 28.37 -35.12
CA ILE A 6 21.67 27.17 -34.40
C ILE A 6 20.19 27.38 -33.98
N HIS A 7 19.26 26.86 -34.78
CA HIS A 7 17.84 26.76 -34.44
C HIS A 7 17.28 25.44 -34.99
N GLN A 8 17.93 24.31 -34.69
CA GLN A 8 17.48 23.00 -35.17
C GLN A 8 17.92 21.85 -34.27
N GLU A 9 17.40 21.80 -33.04
CA GLU A 9 17.46 20.55 -32.23
C GLU A 9 16.32 20.35 -31.20
N ARG A 10 15.16 21.02 -31.37
CA ARG A 10 13.96 20.78 -30.53
C ARG A 10 12.65 20.65 -31.32
N ARG A 11 12.70 20.13 -32.54
CA ARG A 11 11.51 19.82 -33.36
C ARG A 11 11.48 18.41 -33.96
N GLU A 12 12.13 17.42 -33.33
CA GLU A 12 12.07 16.02 -33.78
C GLU A 12 11.50 15.01 -32.77
N THR A 13 10.95 15.46 -31.64
CA THR A 13 10.23 14.58 -30.68
C THR A 13 8.72 14.85 -30.58
N MET A 14 8.15 15.65 -31.50
CA MET A 14 6.71 15.92 -31.58
C MET A 14 6.14 15.73 -32.99
N SER A 15 6.51 14.65 -33.70
CA SER A 15 5.83 14.30 -34.97
C SER A 15 5.87 12.80 -35.30
N LYS A 16 5.63 11.94 -34.30
CA LYS A 16 5.27 10.52 -34.52
C LYS A 16 4.22 10.04 -33.51
N PHE A 17 3.13 10.79 -33.34
CA PHE A 17 2.00 10.32 -32.50
C PHE A 17 0.60 10.65 -33.05
N THR A 18 0.47 10.94 -34.34
CA THR A 18 -0.83 11.23 -34.96
C THR A 18 -1.01 10.50 -36.29
N SER A 19 -1.05 9.17 -36.26
CA SER A 19 -1.62 8.38 -37.36
C SER A 19 -1.96 6.94 -36.97
N PHE A 20 -2.74 6.73 -35.90
CA PHE A 20 -3.52 5.48 -35.79
C PHE A 20 -4.75 5.62 -34.88
N VAL A 21 -5.72 6.43 -35.29
CA VAL A 21 -7.09 6.32 -34.77
C VAL A 21 -8.06 6.39 -35.93
N ARG A 22 -8.30 5.26 -36.59
CA ARG A 22 -9.53 4.99 -37.33
C ARG A 22 -9.76 3.48 -37.37
N ARG A 23 -10.88 3.08 -36.75
CA ARG A 23 -11.57 1.76 -36.74
C ARG A 23 -11.19 0.76 -35.63
N ALA A 24 -11.94 0.78 -34.53
CA ALA A 24 -12.43 -0.43 -33.82
C ALA A 24 -13.61 -0.04 -32.86
N PRO A 25 -14.52 -0.97 -32.51
CA PRO A 25 -15.88 -0.64 -32.07
C PRO A 25 -16.04 -0.33 -30.58
N LYS A 26 -17.10 0.43 -30.28
CA LYS A 26 -17.58 0.77 -28.94
C LYS A 26 -17.88 -0.51 -28.15
N ARG A 27 -17.05 -0.87 -27.18
CA ARG A 27 -17.34 -1.52 -25.87
C ARG A 27 -16.02 -2.07 -25.30
N PHE A 28 -15.21 -1.21 -24.67
CA PHE A 28 -14.19 -1.70 -23.73
C PHE A 28 -13.96 -0.63 -22.66
N SER A 29 -14.12 -1.06 -21.42
CA SER A 29 -14.09 -0.25 -20.22
C SER A 29 -12.75 0.45 -20.02
N ALA A 30 -12.81 1.70 -19.57
CA ALA A 30 -11.68 2.54 -19.26
C ALA A 30 -10.84 1.94 -18.12
N LEU A 31 -9.72 1.30 -18.49
CA LEU A 31 -8.60 1.03 -17.60
C LEU A 31 -7.73 2.28 -17.61
N VAL A 32 -7.93 3.17 -16.62
CA VAL A 32 -7.05 4.32 -16.42
C VAL A 32 -5.76 3.79 -15.80
N ALA A 33 -4.77 3.49 -16.64
CA ALA A 33 -3.40 3.29 -16.21
C ALA A 33 -2.84 4.65 -15.78
N ILE A 34 -2.77 4.90 -14.47
CA ILE A 34 -2.04 6.03 -13.91
C ILE A 34 -0.55 5.71 -14.08
N VAL A 35 0.04 6.18 -15.18
CA VAL A 35 1.49 6.19 -15.35
C VAL A 35 2.03 7.34 -14.50
N ALA A 36 2.41 7.05 -13.27
CA ALA A 36 3.16 7.97 -12.42
C ALA A 36 4.58 8.11 -13.00
N ALA A 37 4.81 9.13 -13.82
CA ALA A 37 6.14 9.54 -14.19
C ALA A 37 6.80 10.19 -12.97
N ALA A 38 7.58 9.41 -12.22
CA ALA A 38 8.42 9.92 -11.15
C ALA A 38 9.57 10.73 -11.78
N ILE A 39 9.41 12.05 -11.87
CA ILE A 39 10.54 12.95 -12.11
C ILE A 39 11.31 12.98 -10.78
N ILE A 40 12.38 12.18 -10.69
CA ILE A 40 13.32 12.24 -9.58
C ILE A 40 14.15 13.50 -9.80
N ILE A 41 13.73 14.60 -9.17
CA ILE A 41 14.56 15.80 -9.03
C ILE A 41 15.51 15.52 -7.84
N PRO A 42 16.83 15.66 -8.00
CA PRO A 42 17.75 15.48 -6.89
C PRO A 42 17.43 16.49 -5.78
N VAL A 43 17.14 15.96 -4.59
CA VAL A 43 16.92 16.74 -3.37
C VAL A 43 18.28 17.11 -2.78
N ALA A 44 18.62 18.39 -2.82
CA ALA A 44 19.36 19.07 -1.75
C ALA A 44 19.31 20.59 -2.00
N VAL A 45 19.42 21.35 -0.90
CA VAL A 45 19.42 22.82 -0.76
C VAL A 45 18.02 23.36 -0.43
N ASN A 46 17.88 23.88 0.80
CA ASN A 46 16.73 24.60 1.39
C ASN A 46 15.55 24.83 0.42
N ALA A 47 14.44 24.12 0.63
CA ALA A 47 13.29 24.07 -0.29
C ALA A 47 12.41 25.34 -0.30
N TYR A 48 13.03 26.51 -0.13
CA TYR A 48 12.42 27.83 -0.33
C TYR A 48 13.08 28.57 -1.49
N GLY A 49 12.31 29.47 -2.10
CA GLY A 49 12.81 30.31 -3.17
C GLY A 49 11.89 31.50 -3.46
N PRO A 50 12.22 32.30 -4.49
CA PRO A 50 13.52 32.30 -5.15
C PRO A 50 14.59 32.86 -4.19
N GLU A 51 15.85 32.83 -4.64
CA GLU A 51 16.88 33.65 -4.02
C GLU A 51 16.43 35.13 -4.05
N ARG A 52 16.57 35.81 -2.91
CA ARG A 52 16.12 37.18 -2.72
C ARG A 52 16.94 37.85 -1.63
N ALA A 53 16.93 39.18 -1.62
CA ALA A 53 17.53 39.95 -0.55
C ALA A 53 16.89 39.56 0.79
N THR A 54 17.74 39.40 1.81
CA THR A 54 17.34 39.09 3.17
C THR A 54 17.52 40.30 4.07
N PHE A 55 16.74 40.31 5.15
CA PHE A 55 16.65 41.40 6.11
C PHE A 55 16.74 40.84 7.53
N THR A 56 16.87 41.73 8.51
CA THR A 56 16.78 41.36 9.92
C THR A 56 15.55 41.97 10.56
N TYR A 57 15.15 41.45 11.70
CA TYR A 57 14.02 41.97 12.47
C TYR A 57 14.20 43.45 12.83
N GLU A 58 15.45 43.85 13.10
CA GLU A 58 15.85 45.22 13.44
C GLU A 58 15.93 46.14 12.20
N ASN A 59 16.19 45.56 11.02
CA ASN A 59 16.38 46.29 9.76
C ASN A 59 15.42 45.73 8.69
N PRO A 60 14.11 46.03 8.80
CA PRO A 60 13.11 45.56 7.84
C PRO A 60 13.31 46.17 6.45
N ALA A 61 12.66 45.56 5.46
CA ALA A 61 12.88 45.90 4.05
C ALA A 61 12.39 47.31 3.70
N PRO A 62 13.11 48.05 2.83
CA PRO A 62 12.66 49.35 2.35
C PRO A 62 11.61 49.27 1.22
N TYR A 63 11.06 48.07 0.96
CA TYR A 63 10.06 47.80 -0.07
C TYR A 63 9.24 46.55 0.30
N VAL A 64 8.13 46.32 -0.40
CA VAL A 64 7.32 45.11 -0.23
C VAL A 64 8.10 43.86 -0.64
N THR A 65 8.32 42.97 0.31
CA THR A 65 8.90 41.64 0.10
C THR A 65 8.32 40.70 1.14
N PHE A 66 8.32 39.40 0.86
CA PHE A 66 7.69 38.42 1.72
C PHE A 66 8.72 37.47 2.32
N ASN A 67 8.55 37.21 3.62
CA ASN A 67 9.24 36.14 4.33
C ASN A 67 10.76 36.13 4.10
N SER A 68 11.37 37.30 4.22
CA SER A 68 12.77 37.60 3.92
C SER A 68 13.56 38.02 5.17
N ILE A 69 12.96 38.04 6.35
CA ILE A 69 13.66 38.24 7.63
C ILE A 69 14.27 36.92 8.11
N THR A 70 15.55 36.93 8.50
CA THR A 70 16.29 35.71 8.88
C THR A 70 16.34 35.43 10.38
N ASN A 71 16.00 36.42 11.22
CA ASN A 71 16.11 36.35 12.68
C ASN A 71 14.83 36.81 13.40
N ASN A 72 13.64 36.49 12.87
CA ASN A 72 12.40 36.84 13.55
C ASN A 72 12.35 36.14 14.93
N PRO A 73 12.12 36.88 16.04
CA PRO A 73 12.21 36.32 17.39
C PRO A 73 11.16 35.24 17.69
N LYS A 74 10.06 35.17 16.92
CA LYS A 74 8.99 34.19 17.09
C LYS A 74 9.13 32.97 16.17
N VAL A 75 9.51 33.17 14.91
CA VAL A 75 9.51 32.10 13.88
C VAL A 75 10.88 31.68 13.37
N GLY A 76 11.93 32.44 13.71
CA GLY A 76 13.29 32.26 13.20
C GLY A 76 13.45 32.81 11.78
N ASP A 77 14.06 32.01 10.90
CA ASP A 77 14.20 32.34 9.49
C ASP A 77 12.85 32.20 8.78
N GLU A 78 12.28 33.33 8.37
CA GLU A 78 10.95 33.39 7.76
C GLU A 78 10.91 32.76 6.37
N ARG A 79 12.07 32.54 5.72
CA ARG A 79 12.12 31.85 4.43
C ARG A 79 11.66 30.40 4.57
N ASN A 80 11.79 29.82 5.77
CA ASN A 80 11.18 28.55 6.15
C ASN A 80 9.77 28.79 6.74
N PHE A 81 8.80 28.99 5.86
CA PHE A 81 7.44 29.33 6.21
C PHE A 81 6.39 28.25 5.99
N VAL A 82 6.70 27.16 5.29
CA VAL A 82 5.83 25.98 5.17
C VAL A 82 6.35 24.88 6.08
N ARG A 83 5.48 24.45 7.01
CA ARG A 83 5.78 23.40 7.99
C ARG A 83 4.60 22.46 8.13
N VAL A 84 4.87 21.24 8.58
CA VAL A 84 3.86 20.19 8.71
C VAL A 84 4.05 19.42 10.01
N LYS A 85 2.94 18.91 10.56
CA LYS A 85 2.93 18.00 11.71
C LYS A 85 1.76 17.02 11.62
N GLU A 86 1.81 15.93 12.39
CA GLU A 86 0.61 15.14 12.66
C GLU A 86 -0.41 16.01 13.44
N ASP A 87 -1.70 15.86 13.17
CA ASP A 87 -2.77 16.58 13.88
C ASP A 87 -2.96 15.98 15.28
N SER A 88 -1.99 16.24 16.15
CA SER A 88 -1.90 15.79 17.54
C SER A 88 -1.33 16.90 18.42
N THR A 89 -1.71 16.89 19.70
CA THR A 89 -1.21 17.83 20.72
C THR A 89 0.24 17.57 21.12
N THR A 90 0.78 16.39 20.81
CA THR A 90 2.13 15.96 21.20
C THR A 90 3.20 16.20 20.14
N THR A 91 2.80 16.65 18.94
CA THR A 91 3.73 16.86 17.82
C THR A 91 3.92 18.33 17.52
N THR A 92 5.11 18.67 17.05
CA THR A 92 5.51 20.04 16.68
C THR A 92 5.65 20.17 15.17
N TYR A 93 5.53 21.40 14.67
CA TYR A 93 5.74 21.71 13.26
C TYR A 93 7.20 21.51 12.86
N GLY A 94 7.42 20.79 11.78
CA GLY A 94 8.74 20.54 11.20
C GLY A 94 8.75 20.68 9.69
N LYS A 95 9.95 20.56 9.11
CA LYS A 95 10.15 20.52 7.66
C LYS A 95 9.87 19.17 7.03
N ASP A 96 9.90 18.12 7.85
CA ASP A 96 9.80 16.74 7.40
C ASP A 96 8.78 16.02 8.25
N VAL A 97 7.94 15.21 7.61
CA VAL A 97 7.04 14.29 8.30
C VAL A 97 6.98 12.96 7.59
N THR A 98 6.95 11.88 8.37
CA THR A 98 6.62 10.54 7.85
C THR A 98 5.13 10.29 8.00
N LEU A 99 4.47 10.11 6.85
CA LEU A 99 3.05 9.88 6.73
C LEU A 99 2.68 8.44 7.11
N GLN A 100 1.58 8.32 7.85
CA GLN A 100 0.97 7.06 8.25
C GLN A 100 -0.48 6.99 7.72
N PRO A 101 -0.88 5.90 7.06
CA PRO A 101 -2.27 5.69 6.65
C PRO A 101 -3.26 5.84 7.81
N GLY A 102 -4.37 6.54 7.56
CA GLY A 102 -5.44 6.78 8.52
C GLY A 102 -5.23 7.97 9.44
N LYS A 103 -4.05 8.60 9.43
CA LYS A 103 -3.75 9.81 10.22
C LYS A 103 -4.10 11.09 9.47
N THR A 104 -4.38 12.14 10.25
CA THR A 104 -4.57 13.51 9.76
C THR A 104 -3.32 14.33 10.12
N TYR A 105 -2.95 15.24 9.22
CA TYR A 105 -1.80 16.12 9.35
C TYR A 105 -2.25 17.56 9.18
N GLN A 106 -1.54 18.47 9.83
CA GLN A 106 -1.76 19.91 9.74
C GLN A 106 -0.55 20.56 9.06
N VAL A 107 -0.81 21.38 8.04
CA VAL A 107 0.18 22.26 7.41
C VAL A 107 0.01 23.66 7.98
N GLU A 108 1.11 24.36 8.21
CA GLU A 108 1.17 25.75 8.60
C GLU A 108 1.99 26.54 7.56
N VAL A 109 1.49 27.71 7.20
CA VAL A 109 2.12 28.66 6.28
C VAL A 109 2.21 30.00 6.97
N TYR A 110 3.41 30.47 7.27
CA TYR A 110 3.62 31.83 7.80
C TYR A 110 3.68 32.84 6.65
N TYR A 111 2.99 33.97 6.76
CA TYR A 111 3.06 35.06 5.79
C TYR A 111 3.40 36.37 6.49
N HIS A 112 4.35 37.12 5.92
CA HIS A 112 4.76 38.41 6.46
C HIS A 112 5.27 39.31 5.32
N ASN A 113 4.60 40.43 5.10
CA ASN A 113 5.16 41.53 4.30
C ASN A 113 6.21 42.26 5.15
N ASN A 114 7.48 42.10 4.80
CA ASN A 114 8.61 42.62 5.58
C ASN A 114 8.94 44.09 5.31
N ALA A 115 8.11 44.82 4.56
CA ALA A 115 8.28 46.25 4.41
C ALA A 115 8.24 46.95 5.78
N ALA A 116 9.13 47.91 5.98
CA ALA A 116 9.19 48.70 7.21
C ALA A 116 7.87 49.46 7.46
N SER A 117 7.42 49.51 8.72
CA SER A 117 6.10 50.06 9.08
C SER A 117 5.93 51.54 8.73
N ASN A 118 7.01 52.31 8.74
CA ASN A 118 7.03 53.73 8.37
C ASN A 118 6.69 53.97 6.88
N LEU A 119 6.76 52.94 6.03
CA LEU A 119 6.39 53.02 4.61
C LEU A 119 4.89 52.83 4.37
N ASN A 120 4.13 52.39 5.38
CA ASN A 120 2.69 52.13 5.22
C ASN A 120 1.90 53.42 4.97
N ALA A 121 2.26 54.52 5.62
CA ALA A 121 1.55 55.80 5.50
C ALA A 121 1.61 56.39 4.07
N SER A 122 2.72 56.17 3.36
CA SER A 122 2.87 56.58 1.96
C SER A 122 2.32 55.54 0.97
N GLY A 123 1.83 54.40 1.45
CA GLY A 123 1.39 53.27 0.64
C GLY A 123 2.52 52.40 0.09
N VAL A 124 3.78 52.81 0.20
CA VAL A 124 4.96 52.07 -0.31
C VAL A 124 5.13 50.73 0.40
N GLY A 125 4.80 50.67 1.69
CA GLY A 125 4.88 49.44 2.50
C GLY A 125 3.67 48.52 2.34
N ILE A 126 2.66 48.88 1.55
CA ILE A 126 1.42 48.11 1.41
C ILE A 126 1.53 47.14 0.24
N ALA A 127 1.48 45.83 0.53
CA ALA A 127 1.42 44.79 -0.48
C ALA A 127 0.02 44.72 -1.12
N LYS A 128 -0.03 44.41 -2.41
CA LYS A 128 -1.25 44.35 -3.23
C LYS A 128 -1.39 42.99 -3.91
N ASP A 129 -2.64 42.61 -4.15
CA ASP A 129 -3.01 41.31 -4.75
C ASP A 129 -2.35 40.13 -4.03
N VAL A 130 -2.17 40.25 -2.71
CA VAL A 130 -1.53 39.23 -1.90
C VAL A 130 -2.38 37.97 -1.93
N SER A 131 -1.79 36.85 -2.32
CA SER A 131 -2.49 35.58 -2.37
C SER A 131 -1.63 34.42 -1.88
N LEU A 132 -2.28 33.44 -1.27
CA LEU A 132 -1.71 32.14 -0.94
C LEU A 132 -2.22 31.09 -1.92
N ARG A 133 -1.29 30.37 -2.54
CA ARG A 133 -1.57 29.13 -3.27
C ARG A 133 -0.78 27.99 -2.63
N MET A 134 -1.45 26.88 -2.34
CA MET A 134 -0.85 25.63 -1.89
C MET A 134 -0.89 24.61 -3.02
N GLN A 135 0.14 23.77 -3.08
CA GLN A 135 0.21 22.61 -3.95
C GLN A 135 0.49 21.38 -3.10
N MET A 136 -0.39 20.39 -3.18
CA MET A 136 -0.28 19.14 -2.43
C MET A 136 -0.41 17.95 -3.39
N PRO A 137 0.47 16.95 -3.31
CA PRO A 137 0.42 15.79 -4.19
C PRO A 137 -0.83 14.97 -3.89
N ALA A 138 -1.49 14.49 -4.96
CA ALA A 138 -2.69 13.67 -4.80
C ALA A 138 -2.38 12.28 -4.20
N SER A 139 -1.15 11.79 -4.41
CA SER A 139 -0.65 10.51 -3.90
C SER A 139 0.87 10.46 -3.87
N ILE A 140 1.41 9.65 -2.96
CA ILE A 140 2.85 9.38 -2.83
C ILE A 140 3.06 7.86 -2.92
N ALA A 141 3.97 7.42 -3.79
CA ALA A 141 4.27 5.99 -3.98
C ALA A 141 4.86 5.35 -2.71
N ALA A 142 4.84 4.02 -2.63
CA ALA A 142 5.38 3.26 -1.49
C ALA A 142 6.85 3.63 -1.23
N GLY A 143 7.20 3.97 0.01
CA GLY A 143 8.56 4.36 0.40
C GLY A 143 9.08 5.68 -0.17
N ALA A 144 8.34 6.35 -1.05
CA ALA A 144 8.76 7.58 -1.71
C ALA A 144 8.56 8.82 -0.82
N SER A 145 9.16 9.93 -1.22
CA SER A 145 8.90 11.25 -0.65
C SER A 145 8.44 12.21 -1.73
N ASP A 146 7.64 13.18 -1.35
CA ASP A 146 7.16 14.29 -2.18
C ASP A 146 7.02 15.54 -1.28
N THR A 147 6.67 16.69 -1.83
CA THR A 147 6.56 17.94 -1.06
C THR A 147 5.14 18.48 -1.02
N VAL A 148 4.83 19.23 0.04
CA VAL A 148 3.73 20.20 0.05
C VAL A 148 4.31 21.60 -0.07
N ASP A 149 3.89 22.34 -1.09
CA ASP A 149 4.49 23.60 -1.47
C ASP A 149 3.51 24.75 -1.21
N GLY A 150 3.99 25.84 -0.62
CA GLY A 150 3.24 27.07 -0.43
C GLY A 150 3.86 28.21 -1.20
N PHE A 151 3.02 28.98 -1.89
CA PHE A 151 3.39 30.12 -2.71
C PHE A 151 2.66 31.35 -2.20
N ILE A 152 3.40 32.40 -1.85
CA ILE A 152 2.86 33.71 -1.52
C ILE A 152 3.18 34.65 -2.67
N ASN A 153 2.15 35.22 -3.29
CA ASN A 153 2.29 36.13 -4.42
C ASN A 153 1.80 37.52 -4.04
N SER A 154 2.37 38.55 -4.67
CA SER A 154 1.95 39.95 -4.53
C SER A 154 2.39 40.73 -5.77
N SER A 155 1.49 41.53 -6.34
CA SER A 155 1.72 42.19 -7.63
C SER A 155 2.82 43.26 -7.60
N ASN A 156 3.07 43.84 -6.43
CA ASN A 156 4.08 44.87 -6.19
C ASN A 156 5.23 44.41 -5.27
N ALA A 157 5.34 43.12 -4.97
CA ALA A 157 6.46 42.61 -4.17
C ALA A 157 7.72 42.39 -5.04
N ASN A 158 8.88 42.45 -4.40
CA ASN A 158 10.15 42.04 -5.00
C ASN A 158 10.79 40.92 -4.17
N PRO A 159 10.81 39.65 -4.66
CA PRO A 159 10.16 39.16 -5.88
C PRO A 159 8.62 39.15 -5.77
N THR A 160 7.92 39.02 -6.90
CA THR A 160 6.44 38.97 -6.93
C THR A 160 5.86 37.66 -6.39
N SER A 161 6.70 36.64 -6.22
CA SER A 161 6.35 35.35 -5.64
C SER A 161 7.49 34.81 -4.79
N VAL A 162 7.17 34.28 -3.62
CA VAL A 162 8.06 33.46 -2.80
C VAL A 162 7.41 32.11 -2.56
N TRP A 163 8.20 31.06 -2.49
CA TRP A 163 7.73 29.71 -2.19
C TRP A 163 8.57 29.04 -1.12
N ASP A 164 7.97 28.07 -0.44
CA ASP A 164 8.63 27.17 0.49
C ASP A 164 7.90 25.82 0.52
N SER A 165 8.62 24.78 0.91
CA SER A 165 8.14 23.40 0.84
C SER A 165 8.41 22.67 2.16
N ALA A 166 7.52 21.73 2.48
CA ALA A 166 7.75 20.73 3.52
C ALA A 166 7.71 19.31 2.92
N ASN A 167 8.59 18.44 3.39
CA ASN A 167 8.78 17.08 2.89
C ASN A 167 7.78 16.12 3.53
N LEU A 168 7.12 15.34 2.68
CA LEU A 168 6.18 14.30 3.04
C LEU A 168 6.76 12.94 2.62
N LYS A 169 7.13 12.10 3.60
CA LYS A 169 7.62 10.75 3.34
C LYS A 169 6.53 9.72 3.51
N ASN A 170 6.23 8.91 2.51
CA ASN A 170 5.36 7.74 2.69
C ASN A 170 6.13 6.59 3.36
N GLY A 171 5.85 6.34 4.63
CA GLY A 171 6.47 5.26 5.40
C GLY A 171 5.85 3.87 5.19
N SER A 172 4.81 3.74 4.36
CA SER A 172 4.07 2.49 4.17
C SER A 172 4.55 1.68 2.96
N THR A 173 4.15 0.41 2.89
CA THR A 173 4.48 -0.54 1.81
C THR A 173 3.62 -0.38 0.56
N GLY A 174 2.58 0.45 0.61
CA GLY A 174 1.71 0.76 -0.52
C GLY A 174 1.73 2.26 -0.84
N ALA A 175 1.20 2.64 -2.01
CA ALA A 175 0.94 4.05 -2.29
C ALA A 175 -0.09 4.61 -1.28
N VAL A 176 0.06 5.87 -0.91
CA VAL A 176 -0.90 6.61 -0.10
C VAL A 176 -1.48 7.75 -0.91
N ALA A 177 -2.74 8.10 -0.67
CA ALA A 177 -3.38 9.24 -1.28
C ALA A 177 -3.60 10.33 -0.22
N LEU A 178 -3.39 11.60 -0.57
CA LEU A 178 -3.59 12.72 0.35
C LEU A 178 -4.93 13.38 0.06
N ARG A 179 -5.73 13.62 1.10
CA ARG A 179 -7.07 14.19 0.97
C ARG A 179 -7.20 15.40 1.86
N TYR A 180 -7.33 16.57 1.26
CA TYR A 180 -7.62 17.80 1.99
C TYR A 180 -8.93 17.65 2.79
N VAL A 181 -8.93 18.17 4.01
CA VAL A 181 -10.12 18.24 4.86
C VAL A 181 -10.84 19.55 4.55
N ALA A 182 -11.95 19.47 3.79
CA ALA A 182 -12.72 20.63 3.35
C ALA A 182 -13.07 21.59 4.51
N GLY A 183 -12.90 22.90 4.28
CA GLY A 183 -13.16 23.95 5.28
C GLY A 183 -12.17 24.03 6.44
N SER A 184 -11.10 23.23 6.44
CA SER A 184 -10.08 23.25 7.50
C SER A 184 -9.07 24.41 7.38
N ALA A 185 -9.02 25.08 6.23
CA ALA A 185 -8.09 26.19 6.00
C ALA A 185 -8.48 27.43 6.81
N LYS A 186 -7.67 27.80 7.79
CA LYS A 186 -7.92 28.88 8.76
C LYS A 186 -6.80 29.90 8.79
N VAL A 187 -7.14 31.17 8.84
CA VAL A 187 -6.20 32.28 9.06
C VAL A 187 -6.08 32.57 10.55
N THR A 188 -4.85 32.70 11.04
CA THR A 188 -4.55 33.23 12.37
C THR A 188 -3.75 34.52 12.20
N SER A 189 -4.27 35.65 12.67
CA SER A 189 -3.63 36.96 12.58
C SER A 189 -4.06 37.87 13.74
N ASN A 190 -3.52 39.09 13.82
CA ASN A 190 -4.00 40.10 14.76
C ASN A 190 -5.10 41.01 14.18
N GLY A 191 -5.46 40.82 12.90
CA GLY A 191 -6.44 41.65 12.20
C GLY A 191 -7.85 41.07 12.23
N ALA A 192 -8.78 41.74 11.58
CA ALA A 192 -10.19 41.31 11.54
C ALA A 192 -10.41 39.98 10.79
N VAL A 193 -9.44 39.51 9.99
CA VAL A 193 -9.52 38.18 9.35
C VAL A 193 -9.17 37.01 10.28
N ASN A 194 -8.79 37.27 11.54
CA ASN A 194 -8.43 36.20 12.47
C ASN A 194 -9.57 35.19 12.67
N GLY A 195 -9.28 33.90 12.46
CA GLY A 195 -10.26 32.81 12.52
C GLY A 195 -11.07 32.58 11.23
N ALA A 196 -10.88 33.43 10.21
CA ALA A 196 -11.55 33.29 8.92
C ALA A 196 -11.17 31.96 8.23
N THR A 197 -12.14 31.36 7.54
CA THR A 197 -11.91 30.20 6.67
C THR A 197 -11.51 30.67 5.28
N LEU A 198 -10.43 30.13 4.72
CA LEU A 198 -10.08 30.36 3.32
C LEU A 198 -10.93 29.46 2.40
N PRO A 199 -11.45 29.99 1.27
CA PRO A 199 -12.00 29.17 0.20
C PRO A 199 -10.99 28.16 -0.35
N ASP A 200 -11.47 26.97 -0.73
CA ASP A 200 -10.68 25.84 -1.24
C ASP A 200 -9.86 26.17 -2.52
N ALA A 201 -10.15 27.30 -3.17
CA ALA A 201 -9.36 27.84 -4.28
C ALA A 201 -7.87 28.02 -3.92
N PHE A 202 -7.52 28.09 -2.62
CA PHE A 202 -6.13 28.15 -2.17
C PHE A 202 -5.31 26.92 -2.64
N LEU A 203 -5.93 25.76 -2.89
CA LEU A 203 -5.25 24.56 -3.43
C LEU A 203 -5.14 24.51 -4.96
N THR A 204 -5.72 25.49 -5.66
CA THR A 204 -5.76 25.53 -7.14
C THR A 204 -5.19 26.84 -7.66
N THR A 205 -6.01 27.89 -7.74
CA THR A 205 -5.66 29.20 -8.29
C THR A 205 -5.05 30.14 -7.28
N GLY A 206 -5.19 29.85 -5.99
CA GLY A 206 -4.83 30.72 -4.88
C GLY A 206 -6.03 31.51 -4.35
N THR A 207 -5.89 32.00 -3.12
CA THR A 207 -6.89 32.78 -2.39
C THR A 207 -6.25 34.06 -1.85
N PRO A 208 -6.92 35.22 -1.87
CA PRO A 208 -6.38 36.45 -1.32
C PRO A 208 -6.11 36.35 0.20
N LEU A 209 -5.02 36.96 0.63
CA LEU A 209 -4.73 37.23 2.05
C LEU A 209 -4.93 38.72 2.34
N GLY A 210 -4.99 39.09 3.61
CA GLY A 210 -5.03 40.48 4.05
C GLY A 210 -5.17 40.58 5.55
N TYR A 211 -5.22 41.80 6.08
CA TYR A 211 -5.28 42.04 7.53
C TYR A 211 -6.70 42.29 8.04
N ASP A 212 -7.40 43.28 7.46
CA ASP A 212 -8.78 43.61 7.85
C ASP A 212 -9.82 42.83 7.02
N ALA A 213 -9.47 42.46 5.80
CA ALA A 213 -10.28 41.64 4.91
C ALA A 213 -9.38 40.77 4.03
N LEU A 214 -9.89 39.63 3.56
CA LEU A 214 -9.20 38.76 2.59
C LEU A 214 -9.33 39.34 1.17
N ASN A 215 -8.69 40.49 0.94
CA ASN A 215 -8.83 41.29 -0.28
C ASN A 215 -7.50 41.55 -1.02
N GLY A 216 -6.41 40.91 -0.61
CA GLY A 216 -5.09 41.07 -1.20
C GLY A 216 -4.32 42.29 -0.73
N THR A 217 -4.84 43.06 0.25
CA THR A 217 -4.13 44.22 0.82
C THR A 217 -3.49 43.84 2.15
N LEU A 218 -2.16 43.95 2.25
CA LEU A 218 -1.42 43.60 3.47
C LEU A 218 -0.36 44.65 3.81
N PRO A 219 -0.52 45.41 4.91
CA PRO A 219 0.49 46.34 5.36
C PRO A 219 1.79 45.65 5.78
N GLY A 220 2.92 46.37 5.71
CA GLY A 220 4.21 45.87 6.17
C GLY A 220 4.34 45.95 7.70
N CYS A 221 5.16 45.06 8.26
CA CYS A 221 5.50 44.88 9.69
C CYS A 221 4.82 43.68 10.37
N ASN A 222 5.47 43.18 11.43
CA ASN A 222 5.16 41.92 12.11
C ASN A 222 3.74 41.88 12.72
N GLN A 223 3.18 43.02 13.11
CA GLN A 223 1.81 43.08 13.65
C GLN A 223 0.75 42.66 12.63
N TYR A 224 1.04 42.81 11.32
CA TYR A 224 0.16 42.43 10.22
C TYR A 224 0.46 41.03 9.66
N ALA A 225 1.48 40.35 10.18
CA ALA A 225 1.80 38.99 9.79
C ALA A 225 0.76 37.99 10.34
N GLY A 226 0.75 36.79 9.77
CA GLY A 226 -0.13 35.74 10.24
C GLY A 226 0.27 34.36 9.75
N TYR A 227 -0.59 33.40 10.06
CA TYR A 227 -0.45 32.01 9.63
C TYR A 227 -1.71 31.60 8.89
N VAL A 228 -1.55 30.70 7.93
CA VAL A 228 -2.63 29.87 7.42
C VAL A 228 -2.36 28.45 7.85
N THR A 229 -3.34 27.78 8.45
CA THR A 229 -3.26 26.35 8.72
C THR A 229 -4.35 25.60 7.99
N TYR A 230 -4.09 24.39 7.52
CA TYR A 230 -5.12 23.50 6.98
C TYR A 230 -4.76 22.04 7.26
N LYS A 231 -5.74 21.14 7.08
CA LYS A 231 -5.58 19.71 7.37
C LYS A 231 -5.71 18.86 6.12
N PHE A 232 -4.98 17.75 6.10
CA PHE A 232 -5.19 16.66 5.14
C PHE A 232 -5.10 15.29 5.83
N THR A 233 -5.82 14.32 5.31
CA THR A 233 -5.79 12.93 5.77
C THR A 233 -5.03 12.06 4.78
N VAL A 234 -4.22 11.14 5.31
CA VAL A 234 -3.49 10.15 4.52
C VAL A 234 -4.37 8.91 4.39
N VAL A 235 -4.79 8.58 3.17
CA VAL A 235 -5.67 7.44 2.92
C VAL A 235 -4.99 6.34 2.12
N GLN A 236 -5.23 5.09 2.48
CA GLN A 236 -4.70 3.92 1.80
C GLN A 236 -5.72 2.78 1.82
N PRO A 237 -6.05 2.16 0.67
CA PRO A 237 -6.83 0.94 0.65
C PRO A 237 -5.99 -0.21 1.22
N ASN A 238 -6.55 -0.99 2.14
CA ASN A 238 -5.94 -2.21 2.64
C ASN A 238 -7.03 -3.15 3.15
N PHE A 239 -6.78 -4.46 3.14
CA PHE A 239 -7.72 -5.44 3.65
C PHE A 239 -7.00 -6.72 4.07
N THR A 240 -7.67 -7.57 4.83
CA THR A 240 -7.19 -8.92 5.15
C THR A 240 -8.18 -9.97 4.63
N VAL A 241 -7.63 -11.16 4.35
CA VAL A 241 -8.41 -12.35 4.00
C VAL A 241 -7.90 -13.48 4.89
N GLU A 242 -8.81 -14.17 5.55
CA GLU A 242 -8.48 -15.33 6.36
C GLU A 242 -9.35 -16.51 5.97
N LYS A 243 -8.72 -17.60 5.57
CA LYS A 243 -9.40 -18.87 5.35
C LYS A 243 -9.12 -19.85 6.47
N THR A 244 -10.15 -20.55 6.90
CA THR A 244 -10.08 -21.64 7.88
C THR A 244 -11.05 -22.75 7.48
N VAL A 245 -10.88 -23.93 8.05
CA VAL A 245 -11.74 -25.09 7.84
C VAL A 245 -12.21 -25.65 9.17
N SER A 246 -13.43 -26.17 9.18
CA SER A 246 -14.00 -26.97 10.25
C SER A 246 -14.22 -28.39 9.77
N VAL A 247 -13.76 -29.35 10.57
CA VAL A 247 -13.94 -30.80 10.36
C VAL A 247 -14.86 -31.42 11.42
N ASP A 248 -15.47 -30.60 12.28
CA ASP A 248 -16.25 -31.01 13.46
C ASP A 248 -17.68 -30.42 13.47
N GLY A 249 -18.24 -30.19 12.29
CA GLY A 249 -19.60 -29.67 12.13
C GLY A 249 -19.74 -28.18 12.45
N GLY A 250 -18.66 -27.41 12.31
CA GLY A 250 -18.66 -25.95 12.48
C GLY A 250 -18.38 -25.47 13.90
N LYS A 251 -17.92 -26.35 14.81
CA LYS A 251 -17.61 -25.99 16.19
C LYS A 251 -16.26 -25.28 16.29
N THR A 252 -15.25 -25.79 15.59
CA THR A 252 -13.92 -25.18 15.54
C THR A 252 -13.48 -24.87 14.11
N TYR A 253 -12.68 -23.81 13.95
CA TYR A 253 -12.15 -23.39 12.66
C TYR A 253 -10.64 -23.23 12.77
N VAL A 254 -9.90 -24.00 11.98
CA VAL A 254 -8.44 -24.12 12.04
C VAL A 254 -7.83 -23.93 10.65
N LYS A 255 -6.50 -23.74 10.58
CA LYS A 255 -5.77 -23.67 9.30
C LYS A 255 -5.55 -25.02 8.64
N SER A 256 -5.48 -26.10 9.43
CA SER A 256 -5.37 -27.46 8.94
C SER A 256 -6.16 -28.40 9.85
N GLY A 257 -7.00 -29.25 9.28
CA GLY A 257 -7.84 -30.19 10.02
C GLY A 257 -7.79 -31.60 9.43
N ALA A 258 -7.57 -32.61 10.28
CA ALA A 258 -7.63 -34.01 9.86
C ALA A 258 -9.10 -34.45 9.71
N THR A 259 -9.42 -35.17 8.64
CA THR A 259 -10.76 -35.70 8.38
C THR A 259 -10.69 -37.08 7.72
N THR A 260 -11.84 -37.71 7.54
CA THR A 260 -11.96 -39.04 6.91
C THR A 260 -12.44 -38.93 5.45
N PRO A 261 -12.19 -39.95 4.62
CA PRO A 261 -12.63 -39.95 3.23
C PRO A 261 -14.15 -39.72 3.10
N GLY A 262 -14.56 -38.89 2.14
CA GLY A 262 -15.98 -38.59 1.88
C GLY A 262 -16.69 -37.69 2.90
N SER A 263 -16.01 -37.29 3.98
CA SER A 263 -16.58 -36.38 4.99
C SER A 263 -16.94 -35.01 4.41
N THR A 264 -17.94 -34.36 5.01
CA THR A 264 -18.27 -32.96 4.70
C THR A 264 -17.52 -32.04 5.66
N VAL A 265 -16.77 -31.09 5.10
CA VAL A 265 -16.04 -30.05 5.84
C VAL A 265 -16.65 -28.68 5.54
N ILE A 266 -16.49 -27.73 6.46
CA ILE A 266 -17.01 -26.36 6.29
C ILE A 266 -15.83 -25.39 6.18
N TYR A 267 -15.66 -24.76 5.03
CA TYR A 267 -14.71 -23.68 4.87
C TYR A 267 -15.32 -22.35 5.32
N LYS A 268 -14.52 -21.52 5.99
CA LYS A 268 -14.87 -20.15 6.37
C LYS A 268 -13.83 -19.19 5.81
N VAL A 269 -14.31 -18.16 5.13
CA VAL A 269 -13.50 -17.07 4.56
C VAL A 269 -13.92 -15.77 5.23
N GLY A 270 -13.00 -15.15 5.97
CA GLY A 270 -13.18 -13.81 6.52
C GLY A 270 -12.53 -12.77 5.60
N TYR A 271 -13.23 -11.68 5.35
CA TYR A 271 -12.70 -10.47 4.73
C TYR A 271 -12.87 -9.30 5.71
N THR A 272 -11.84 -8.47 5.85
CA THR A 272 -11.90 -7.23 6.65
C THR A 272 -11.22 -6.10 5.90
N ASN A 273 -11.92 -4.98 5.70
CA ASN A 273 -11.32 -3.74 5.24
C ASN A 273 -10.51 -3.11 6.39
N THR A 274 -9.19 -3.20 6.31
CA THR A 274 -8.25 -2.62 7.29
C THR A 274 -7.69 -1.27 6.84
N GLY A 275 -8.08 -0.82 5.65
CA GLY A 275 -7.67 0.47 5.11
C GLY A 275 -8.54 1.61 5.62
N SER A 276 -8.11 2.82 5.28
CA SER A 276 -8.78 4.07 5.61
C SER A 276 -9.70 4.58 4.50
N THR A 277 -10.00 3.73 3.51
CA THR A 277 -10.92 4.04 2.40
C THR A 277 -12.05 3.03 2.33
N GLN A 278 -13.22 3.49 1.88
CA GLN A 278 -14.34 2.63 1.51
C GLN A 278 -13.91 1.64 0.41
N GLN A 279 -14.25 0.35 0.56
CA GLN A 279 -14.00 -0.66 -0.48
C GLN A 279 -15.32 -1.16 -1.02
N ASP A 280 -15.58 -0.85 -2.28
CA ASP A 280 -16.79 -1.24 -3.00
C ASP A 280 -16.51 -2.41 -3.94
N ASN A 281 -17.57 -3.15 -4.25
CA ASN A 281 -17.53 -4.29 -5.16
C ASN A 281 -16.48 -5.34 -4.75
N VAL A 282 -16.39 -5.62 -3.46
CA VAL A 282 -15.50 -6.66 -2.95
C VAL A 282 -16.01 -8.00 -3.44
N THR A 283 -15.16 -8.78 -4.10
CA THR A 283 -15.52 -10.11 -4.60
C THR A 283 -14.76 -11.21 -3.90
N LEU A 284 -15.44 -12.30 -3.51
CA LEU A 284 -14.83 -13.53 -3.02
C LEU A 284 -14.89 -14.62 -4.08
N SER A 285 -13.79 -15.37 -4.23
CA SER A 285 -13.72 -16.58 -5.04
C SER A 285 -12.89 -17.65 -4.33
N ASP A 286 -13.10 -18.91 -4.67
CA ASP A 286 -12.48 -20.04 -3.98
C ASP A 286 -12.07 -21.14 -4.97
N LYS A 287 -10.84 -21.65 -4.86
CA LYS A 287 -10.34 -22.73 -5.70
C LYS A 287 -10.20 -23.99 -4.86
N LEU A 288 -11.18 -24.88 -5.02
CA LEU A 288 -11.14 -26.22 -4.44
C LEU A 288 -9.99 -27.04 -5.04
N PRO A 289 -9.27 -27.83 -4.23
CA PRO A 289 -8.28 -28.78 -4.73
C PRO A 289 -8.97 -29.95 -5.45
N ALA A 290 -8.22 -30.63 -6.32
CA ALA A 290 -8.73 -31.78 -7.06
C ALA A 290 -9.28 -32.87 -6.10
N GLY A 291 -10.44 -33.43 -6.45
CA GLY A 291 -11.13 -34.45 -5.65
C GLY A 291 -12.02 -33.91 -4.53
N VAL A 292 -11.86 -32.64 -4.13
CA VAL A 292 -12.79 -31.98 -3.20
C VAL A 292 -13.92 -31.33 -3.99
N THR A 293 -15.15 -31.56 -3.58
CA THR A 293 -16.34 -31.09 -4.33
C THR A 293 -17.20 -30.17 -3.49
N TYR A 294 -17.69 -29.08 -4.09
CA TYR A 294 -18.59 -28.14 -3.43
C TYR A 294 -19.96 -28.78 -3.14
N VAL A 295 -20.56 -28.46 -1.99
CA VAL A 295 -21.93 -28.88 -1.65
C VAL A 295 -22.89 -27.76 -2.04
N GLN A 296 -23.76 -28.00 -3.02
CA GLN A 296 -24.73 -27.02 -3.50
C GLN A 296 -25.70 -26.56 -2.40
N GLY A 297 -26.03 -25.27 -2.37
CA GLY A 297 -26.93 -24.65 -1.40
C GLY A 297 -26.34 -24.50 0.01
N SER A 298 -25.03 -24.72 0.18
CA SER A 298 -24.36 -24.63 1.48
C SER A 298 -23.79 -23.26 1.80
N SER A 299 -23.91 -22.30 0.88
CA SER A 299 -23.31 -20.98 1.02
C SER A 299 -24.06 -20.10 2.02
N LEU A 300 -23.31 -19.57 2.98
CA LEU A 300 -23.80 -18.64 4.01
C LEU A 300 -22.91 -17.39 4.07
N ILE A 301 -23.50 -16.23 4.34
CA ILE A 301 -22.77 -14.98 4.60
C ILE A 301 -23.23 -14.31 5.88
N ALA A 302 -22.29 -13.73 6.61
CA ALA A 302 -22.52 -12.85 7.75
C ALA A 302 -21.83 -11.50 7.50
N ASN A 303 -22.60 -10.42 7.48
CA ASN A 303 -22.10 -9.04 7.35
C ASN A 303 -23.11 -8.04 7.95
N SER A 304 -22.92 -6.74 7.73
CA SER A 304 -23.84 -5.72 8.25
C SER A 304 -25.27 -5.85 7.73
N LYS A 305 -25.50 -6.34 6.51
CA LYS A 305 -26.85 -6.54 5.95
C LYS A 305 -27.61 -7.67 6.63
N THR A 306 -26.89 -8.67 7.15
CA THR A 306 -27.47 -9.80 7.91
C THR A 306 -27.36 -9.59 9.43
N SER A 307 -27.04 -8.37 9.87
CA SER A 307 -26.82 -8.05 11.30
C SER A 307 -25.80 -8.99 11.97
N GLY A 308 -24.77 -9.39 11.22
CA GLY A 308 -23.69 -10.29 11.67
C GLY A 308 -24.11 -11.76 11.84
N LYS A 309 -25.34 -12.13 11.47
CA LYS A 309 -25.80 -13.53 11.49
C LYS A 309 -25.51 -14.20 10.16
N TYR A 310 -25.22 -15.50 10.19
CA TYR A 310 -25.08 -16.28 8.96
C TYR A 310 -26.46 -16.52 8.35
N GLU A 311 -26.66 -16.01 7.14
CA GLU A 311 -27.85 -16.23 6.33
C GLU A 311 -27.47 -16.86 4.99
N ALA A 312 -28.42 -17.56 4.37
CA ALA A 312 -28.22 -18.16 3.06
C ALA A 312 -27.90 -17.09 2.00
N THR A 313 -26.99 -17.42 1.09
CA THR A 313 -26.60 -16.55 -0.02
C THR A 313 -26.39 -17.37 -1.28
N SER A 314 -26.17 -16.70 -2.42
CA SER A 314 -25.96 -17.36 -3.70
C SER A 314 -24.74 -18.29 -3.69
N ASP A 315 -24.89 -19.44 -4.32
CA ASP A 315 -23.78 -20.30 -4.70
C ASP A 315 -22.92 -19.64 -5.80
N GLY A 316 -21.75 -20.20 -6.06
CA GLY A 316 -20.86 -19.74 -7.15
C GLY A 316 -19.50 -19.21 -6.68
N ILE A 317 -19.21 -19.29 -5.38
CA ILE A 317 -17.90 -18.89 -4.86
C ILE A 317 -16.75 -19.70 -5.51
N THR A 318 -16.98 -20.96 -5.87
CA THR A 318 -15.97 -21.82 -6.52
C THR A 318 -15.94 -21.76 -8.04
N THR A 319 -16.78 -20.92 -8.66
CA THR A 319 -16.92 -20.82 -10.11
C THR A 319 -16.76 -19.38 -10.57
N THR A 320 -17.84 -18.59 -10.56
CA THR A 320 -17.85 -17.20 -11.03
C THR A 320 -17.29 -16.21 -10.02
N GLY A 321 -17.18 -16.63 -8.75
CA GLY A 321 -16.99 -15.71 -7.63
C GLY A 321 -18.27 -14.94 -7.32
N LEU A 322 -18.25 -14.23 -6.19
CA LEU A 322 -19.41 -13.53 -5.63
C LEU A 322 -19.02 -12.12 -5.24
N ASN A 323 -19.78 -11.12 -5.71
CA ASN A 323 -19.70 -9.77 -5.16
C ASN A 323 -20.42 -9.74 -3.80
N ILE A 324 -19.66 -9.53 -2.74
CA ILE A 324 -20.16 -9.50 -1.36
C ILE A 324 -20.49 -8.08 -0.90
N GLY A 325 -20.32 -7.06 -1.75
CA GLY A 325 -20.77 -5.69 -1.52
C GLY A 325 -19.67 -4.72 -1.12
N SER A 326 -20.03 -3.80 -0.22
CA SER A 326 -19.27 -2.60 0.13
C SER A 326 -18.95 -2.59 1.62
N TYR A 327 -17.70 -2.29 1.97
CA TYR A 327 -17.19 -2.39 3.33
C TYR A 327 -16.50 -1.10 3.76
N ALA A 328 -17.02 -0.52 4.84
CA ALA A 328 -16.51 0.70 5.44
C ALA A 328 -15.03 0.56 5.88
N PRO A 329 -14.26 1.66 5.87
CA PRO A 329 -12.89 1.65 6.38
C PRO A 329 -12.82 1.25 7.85
N ASN A 330 -11.62 0.90 8.31
CA ASN A 330 -11.32 0.63 9.72
C ASN A 330 -12.15 -0.49 10.37
N GLY A 331 -12.40 -1.59 9.65
CA GLY A 331 -12.94 -2.82 10.22
C GLY A 331 -14.24 -3.33 9.61
N GLY A 332 -14.79 -2.69 8.58
CA GLY A 332 -15.92 -3.25 7.84
C GLY A 332 -15.57 -4.65 7.33
N ASN A 333 -16.41 -5.64 7.64
CA ASN A 333 -16.06 -7.05 7.44
C ASN A 333 -17.23 -7.91 6.93
N ALA A 334 -16.88 -9.07 6.40
CA ALA A 334 -17.80 -10.15 6.09
C ALA A 334 -17.16 -11.52 6.35
N PHE A 335 -18.00 -12.48 6.70
CA PHE A 335 -17.61 -13.88 6.84
C PHE A 335 -18.48 -14.74 5.95
N PHE A 336 -17.85 -15.52 5.08
CA PHE A 336 -18.51 -16.43 4.17
C PHE A 336 -18.23 -17.86 4.60
N LYS A 337 -19.23 -18.74 4.55
CA LYS A 337 -19.08 -20.18 4.77
C LYS A 337 -19.63 -20.97 3.59
N PHE A 338 -19.02 -22.11 3.33
CA PHE A 338 -19.60 -23.13 2.46
C PHE A 338 -19.08 -24.51 2.82
N SER A 339 -19.86 -25.54 2.48
CA SER A 339 -19.50 -26.93 2.70
C SER A 339 -18.88 -27.55 1.46
N ALA A 340 -17.93 -28.46 1.67
CA ALA A 340 -17.31 -29.25 0.63
C ALA A 340 -17.16 -30.71 1.08
N LYS A 341 -17.28 -31.65 0.14
CA LYS A 341 -17.09 -33.07 0.36
C LYS A 341 -15.64 -33.46 0.05
N ALA A 342 -14.99 -34.08 1.02
CA ALA A 342 -13.65 -34.61 0.91
C ALA A 342 -13.60 -35.79 -0.09
N PRO A 343 -12.42 -36.11 -0.67
CA PRO A 343 -12.30 -37.18 -1.66
C PRO A 343 -12.65 -38.56 -1.09
N ALA A 344 -13.14 -39.44 -1.95
CA ALA A 344 -13.43 -40.83 -1.60
C ALA A 344 -12.15 -41.65 -1.43
N ALA A 345 -12.20 -42.72 -0.63
CA ALA A 345 -11.02 -43.48 -0.20
C ALA A 345 -10.24 -44.14 -1.35
N ASP A 346 -10.93 -44.50 -2.43
CA ASP A 346 -10.37 -45.08 -3.65
C ASP A 346 -9.49 -44.09 -4.44
N THR A 347 -9.80 -42.79 -4.37
CA THR A 347 -9.02 -41.71 -5.01
C THR A 347 -7.75 -41.33 -4.24
N LEU A 348 -7.61 -41.77 -3.00
CA LEU A 348 -6.50 -41.40 -2.13
C LEU A 348 -5.27 -42.27 -2.36
N LYS A 349 -4.10 -41.62 -2.30
CA LYS A 349 -2.81 -42.30 -2.26
C LYS A 349 -2.59 -42.91 -0.88
N CYS A 350 -1.82 -43.98 -0.84
CA CYS A 350 -1.35 -44.58 0.40
C CYS A 350 -0.58 -43.56 1.26
N GLY A 351 -0.87 -43.47 2.56
CA GLY A 351 -0.29 -42.48 3.47
C GLY A 351 -1.12 -41.20 3.62
N VAL A 352 -0.46 -40.09 4.00
CA VAL A 352 -1.11 -38.79 4.25
C VAL A 352 -1.36 -38.05 2.93
N ASN A 353 -2.61 -37.67 2.70
CA ASN A 353 -3.03 -36.84 1.58
C ASN A 353 -3.43 -35.47 2.11
N THR A 354 -2.84 -34.40 1.57
CA THR A 354 -3.14 -33.01 1.95
C THR A 354 -3.86 -32.31 0.81
N PHE A 355 -4.98 -31.66 1.12
CA PHE A 355 -5.80 -30.93 0.17
C PHE A 355 -5.88 -29.47 0.60
N THR A 356 -5.14 -28.62 -0.12
CA THR A 356 -5.09 -27.18 0.13
C THR A 356 -6.18 -26.47 -0.63
N ASN A 357 -7.08 -25.83 0.10
CA ASN A 357 -8.14 -25.03 -0.47
C ASN A 357 -7.79 -23.54 -0.36
N THR A 358 -7.91 -22.76 -1.44
CA THR A 358 -7.45 -21.35 -1.49
C THR A 358 -8.60 -20.40 -1.79
N ALA A 359 -8.86 -19.45 -0.90
CA ALA A 359 -9.81 -18.37 -1.14
C ALA A 359 -9.07 -17.10 -1.56
N ARG A 360 -9.71 -16.29 -2.38
CA ARG A 360 -9.25 -14.98 -2.83
C ARG A 360 -10.32 -13.95 -2.56
N ALA A 361 -9.94 -12.82 -1.98
CA ALA A 361 -10.75 -11.60 -2.05
C ALA A 361 -10.10 -10.61 -3.00
N THR A 362 -10.90 -9.98 -3.85
CA THR A 362 -10.47 -8.98 -4.82
C THR A 362 -11.23 -7.68 -4.58
N THR A 363 -10.51 -6.57 -4.62
CA THR A 363 -11.01 -5.20 -4.50
C THR A 363 -10.41 -4.37 -5.64
N SER A 364 -10.80 -3.09 -5.77
CA SER A 364 -10.13 -2.16 -6.69
C SER A 364 -8.65 -1.96 -6.38
N GLY A 365 -8.24 -2.18 -5.11
CA GLY A 365 -6.85 -2.10 -4.65
C GLY A 365 -6.02 -3.37 -4.89
N GLY A 366 -6.58 -4.39 -5.57
CA GLY A 366 -5.91 -5.66 -5.84
C GLY A 366 -6.55 -6.84 -5.11
N TYR A 367 -5.84 -7.97 -5.07
CA TYR A 367 -6.35 -9.20 -4.44
C TYR A 367 -5.42 -9.72 -3.35
N LYS A 368 -5.98 -10.44 -2.38
CA LYS A 368 -5.24 -11.23 -1.39
C LYS A 368 -5.84 -12.61 -1.29
N GLU A 369 -5.01 -13.58 -0.92
CA GLU A 369 -5.40 -14.97 -0.81
C GLU A 369 -5.11 -15.53 0.59
N SER A 370 -5.87 -16.54 0.97
CA SER A 370 -5.64 -17.31 2.18
C SER A 370 -6.04 -18.76 1.94
N SER A 371 -5.26 -19.69 2.48
CA SER A 371 -5.51 -21.13 2.35
C SER A 371 -5.90 -21.77 3.69
N ALA A 372 -6.56 -22.91 3.58
CA ALA A 372 -6.77 -23.86 4.67
C ALA A 372 -6.72 -25.29 4.11
N ASP A 373 -6.16 -26.19 4.91
CA ASP A 373 -5.89 -27.56 4.51
C ASP A 373 -6.84 -28.54 5.19
N ILE A 374 -7.19 -29.61 4.48
CA ILE A 374 -7.65 -30.84 5.11
C ILE A 374 -6.63 -31.94 4.86
N THR A 375 -6.42 -32.81 5.84
CA THR A 375 -5.55 -33.98 5.73
C THR A 375 -6.35 -35.26 5.90
N ILE A 376 -6.04 -36.27 5.09
CA ILE A 376 -6.68 -37.58 5.16
C ILE A 376 -5.59 -38.64 5.07
N THR A 377 -5.49 -39.46 6.11
CA THR A 377 -4.57 -40.59 6.14
C THR A 377 -5.27 -41.83 5.61
N LYS A 378 -4.74 -42.42 4.55
CA LYS A 378 -5.15 -43.75 4.07
C LYS A 378 -4.17 -44.78 4.61
N GLU A 379 -4.66 -45.65 5.49
CA GLU A 379 -3.88 -46.79 5.95
C GLU A 379 -3.61 -47.74 4.78
N CYS A 380 -2.36 -48.20 4.72
CA CYS A 380 -1.92 -49.16 3.74
C CYS A 380 -1.83 -50.52 4.41
N VAL A 381 -2.46 -51.52 3.83
CA VAL A 381 -2.17 -52.90 4.22
C VAL A 381 -0.71 -53.17 3.81
N PRO A 382 0.19 -53.54 4.75
CA PRO A 382 1.50 -54.03 4.38
C PRO A 382 1.26 -55.25 3.49
N GLY A 383 1.82 -55.26 2.27
CA GLY A 383 1.68 -56.41 1.39
C GLY A 383 2.01 -57.67 2.16
N THR A 384 1.11 -58.65 2.14
CA THR A 384 1.45 -60.02 2.54
C THR A 384 2.75 -60.39 1.82
N PRO A 385 3.78 -60.91 2.52
CA PRO A 385 4.95 -61.44 1.85
C PRO A 385 4.48 -62.41 0.76
N PRO A 386 5.11 -62.45 -0.42
CA PRO A 386 4.79 -63.47 -1.41
C PRO A 386 4.83 -64.84 -0.72
N PRO A 387 3.86 -65.75 -1.00
CA PRO A 387 3.84 -67.06 -0.37
C PRO A 387 5.21 -67.70 -0.56
N VAL A 388 5.87 -68.00 0.56
CA VAL A 388 7.12 -68.76 0.55
C VAL A 388 6.75 -70.12 -0.02
N THR A 389 7.01 -70.33 -1.31
CA THR A 389 6.97 -71.67 -1.89
C THR A 389 7.95 -72.53 -1.11
N PRO A 390 7.53 -73.68 -0.55
CA PRO A 390 8.44 -74.62 0.09
C PRO A 390 9.59 -74.94 -0.86
N PRO A 391 10.85 -75.09 -0.38
CA PRO A 391 11.95 -75.47 -1.24
C PRO A 391 11.59 -76.80 -1.89
N VAL A 392 11.54 -76.84 -3.22
CA VAL A 392 11.40 -78.10 -3.95
C VAL A 392 12.71 -78.85 -3.72
N THR A 393 12.64 -79.94 -2.95
CA THR A 393 13.78 -80.84 -2.76
C THR A 393 14.14 -81.42 -4.13
N PRO A 394 15.37 -81.20 -4.64
CA PRO A 394 15.78 -81.79 -5.92
C PRO A 394 15.77 -83.32 -5.83
N PRO A 395 15.46 -84.05 -6.91
CA PRO A 395 15.62 -85.50 -6.94
C PRO A 395 17.09 -85.86 -6.66
N GLU A 396 17.33 -86.84 -5.78
CA GLU A 396 18.67 -87.37 -5.55
C GLU A 396 19.28 -87.89 -6.85
N LEU A 397 20.48 -87.39 -7.19
CA LEU A 397 21.31 -87.95 -8.25
C LEU A 397 21.88 -89.31 -7.81
N PRO A 398 22.02 -90.29 -8.74
CA PRO A 398 22.50 -91.61 -8.39
C PRO A 398 23.94 -91.55 -7.85
N ARG A 399 24.17 -92.25 -6.74
CA ARG A 399 25.50 -92.46 -6.16
C ARG A 399 26.42 -93.16 -7.17
N THR A 400 27.46 -92.47 -7.60
CA THR A 400 28.71 -93.08 -8.09
C THR A 400 29.83 -92.62 -7.18
N GLY A 401 30.35 -93.54 -6.36
CA GLY A 401 31.51 -93.27 -5.50
C GLY A 401 32.79 -93.16 -6.33
N MET A 402 33.76 -92.37 -5.86
CA MET A 402 34.94 -92.84 -5.12
C MET A 402 35.96 -91.70 -5.01
N SER A 403 36.53 -91.58 -3.81
CA SER A 403 37.89 -91.11 -3.45
C SER A 403 38.39 -89.67 -3.72
N GLU A 404 39.00 -89.16 -2.64
CA GLU A 404 40.17 -88.26 -2.55
C GLU A 404 39.98 -86.74 -2.49
N ASN A 405 40.09 -86.25 -1.23
CA ASN A 405 41.07 -85.27 -0.75
C ASN A 405 41.47 -84.12 -1.70
N ILE A 406 41.21 -82.87 -1.28
CA ILE A 406 42.22 -81.83 -1.05
C ILE A 406 41.58 -80.59 -0.39
N VAL A 407 42.34 -80.05 0.56
CA VAL A 407 42.07 -78.91 1.43
C VAL A 407 42.43 -77.57 0.76
N ALA A 408 41.65 -76.53 1.09
CA ALA A 408 41.95 -75.08 1.08
C ALA A 408 42.14 -74.33 -0.25
N VAL A 409 41.47 -73.17 -0.40
CA VAL A 409 42.08 -71.82 -0.29
C VAL A 409 41.00 -70.71 -0.38
N ILE A 410 41.31 -69.62 0.32
CA ILE A 410 40.62 -68.36 0.64
C ILE A 410 40.36 -67.43 -0.56
N GLY A 411 39.35 -66.54 -0.45
CA GLY A 411 39.35 -65.21 -1.09
C GLY A 411 37.95 -64.63 -1.35
N LEU A 412 37.24 -64.01 -0.39
CA LEU A 412 37.25 -62.57 -0.06
C LEU A 412 37.23 -61.60 -1.27
N GLY A 413 36.08 -60.96 -1.51
CA GLY A 413 36.00 -59.75 -2.33
C GLY A 413 34.57 -59.27 -2.64
N ALA A 414 33.95 -58.50 -1.71
CA ALA A 414 33.04 -57.35 -1.98
C ALA A 414 32.17 -56.96 -0.77
N ILE A 415 32.79 -56.52 0.34
CA ILE A 415 32.13 -55.66 1.34
C ILE A 415 33.03 -54.43 1.55
N VAL A 416 32.96 -53.47 0.63
CA VAL A 416 33.65 -52.17 0.79
C VAL A 416 32.74 -50.96 0.48
N ALA A 417 31.53 -51.15 -0.07
CA ALA A 417 30.67 -50.00 -0.41
C ALA A 417 29.83 -49.43 0.76
N SER A 418 29.66 -50.16 1.87
CA SER A 418 28.65 -49.80 2.89
C SER A 418 29.17 -48.97 4.07
N VAL A 419 30.49 -48.91 4.32
CA VAL A 419 31.03 -48.15 5.47
C VAL A 419 31.37 -46.70 5.10
N ALA A 420 31.74 -46.41 3.85
CA ALA A 420 32.04 -45.05 3.41
C ALA A 420 30.82 -44.12 3.40
N TYR A 421 29.63 -44.65 3.07
CA TYR A 421 28.39 -43.87 3.04
C TYR A 421 27.85 -43.54 4.44
N TYR A 422 28.16 -44.38 5.45
CA TYR A 422 27.74 -44.16 6.83
C TYR A 422 28.51 -43.02 7.51
N ILE A 423 29.78 -42.81 7.16
CA ILE A 423 30.63 -41.76 7.75
C ILE A 423 30.36 -40.39 7.10
N ALA A 424 30.05 -40.34 5.80
CA ALA A 424 29.67 -39.09 5.12
C ALA A 424 28.32 -38.53 5.60
N SER A 425 27.36 -39.39 5.93
CA SER A 425 26.02 -38.97 6.36
C SER A 425 25.96 -38.31 7.75
N ARG A 426 26.95 -38.56 8.64
CA ARG A 426 26.96 -37.93 9.99
C ARG A 426 27.67 -36.58 10.05
N ARG A 427 28.38 -36.15 9.00
CA ARG A 427 28.99 -34.79 8.94
C ARG A 427 28.07 -33.72 8.35
N ALA A 428 26.97 -34.08 7.71
CA ALA A 428 26.02 -33.14 7.11
C ALA A 428 24.85 -32.73 8.03
N LEU A 429 24.80 -33.21 9.28
CA LEU A 429 23.71 -32.94 10.23
C LEU A 429 24.10 -32.05 11.42
N ASN A 430 25.29 -31.43 11.41
CA ASN A 430 25.71 -30.44 12.43
C ASN A 430 26.33 -29.19 11.77
N GLN A 431 25.60 -28.54 10.86
CA GLN A 431 25.76 -27.12 10.51
C GLN A 431 24.40 -26.45 10.39
#